data_AF-A0A7R8D3F5-F1
#
_entry.id   AF-A0A7R8D3F5-F1
#
_cell.length_a   1.000
_cell.length_b   1.000
_cell.length_c   1.000
_cell.angle_alpha   90.00
_cell.angle_beta   90.00
_cell.angle_gamma   90.00
#
_symmetry.space_group_name_H-M   'P 1'
#
loop_
_entity.id
_entity.type
_entity.pdbx_description
1 polymer ?
#
loop_
_entity_poly.entity_id
_entity_poly.type
_entity_poly.pdbx_seq_one_letter_code
_entity_poly.pdbx_strand_id
1 'polypeptide(L)'
;MATTYPHNTIKRSPSHKSQVIFLLLSCFYWVLALCVKSGSGSLRQTRSTWSMDQPKVFVDYVRGPLKDDVNRFEGNDTTNNFKMIIEDLNILIIGATNTIYFLDTRDLMEIRDQRISWRPEKKAFEMCLVKGENRGEWSI
;
A
#
# COMPACT_ATOMS: atom_id res chain seq x y z
N MET A 1 -24.59 -47.65 61.41
CA MET A 1 -24.09 -46.71 62.44
C MET A 1 -23.02 -45.87 61.78
N ALA A 2 -23.31 -44.61 61.45
CA ALA A 2 -22.35 -43.68 60.85
C ALA A 2 -21.80 -42.78 61.97
N THR A 3 -20.48 -42.74 62.13
CA THR A 3 -19.80 -41.82 63.05
C THR A 3 -18.98 -40.83 62.22
N THR A 4 -19.48 -39.61 62.15
CA THR A 4 -18.79 -38.38 61.74
C THR A 4 -17.65 -38.02 62.71
N TYR A 5 -16.63 -37.25 62.27
CA TYR A 5 -15.81 -36.21 62.97
C TYR A 5 -14.37 -36.12 62.36
N PRO A 6 -13.59 -35.03 62.52
CA PRO A 6 -13.64 -33.79 61.74
C PRO A 6 -12.32 -33.48 61.00
N HIS A 7 -12.37 -32.63 59.96
CA HIS A 7 -11.20 -32.18 59.19
C HIS A 7 -10.67 -30.84 59.72
N ASN A 8 -9.53 -30.86 60.43
CA ASN A 8 -8.83 -29.66 60.88
C ASN A 8 -7.93 -29.09 59.78
N THR A 9 -8.18 -27.85 59.34
CA THR A 9 -7.30 -27.11 58.43
C THR A 9 -6.22 -26.35 59.20
N ILE A 10 -4.95 -26.72 59.01
CA ILE A 10 -3.78 -26.01 59.54
C ILE A 10 -3.48 -24.81 58.63
N LYS A 11 -3.67 -23.57 59.12
CA LYS A 11 -3.20 -22.35 58.46
C LYS A 11 -1.67 -22.24 58.61
N ARG A 12 -0.92 -22.44 57.53
CA ARG A 12 0.53 -22.20 57.50
C ARG A 12 0.81 -20.71 57.24
N SER A 13 1.58 -20.11 58.15
CA SER A 13 2.08 -18.73 58.03
C SER A 13 3.10 -18.61 56.89
N PRO A 14 3.06 -17.54 56.07
CA PRO A 14 3.95 -17.40 54.91
C PRO A 14 5.39 -17.09 55.35
N SER A 15 6.37 -17.76 54.71
CA SER A 15 7.78 -17.65 55.08
C SER A 15 8.42 -16.30 54.70
N HIS A 16 9.37 -15.86 55.51
CA HIS A 16 10.09 -14.58 55.42
C HIS A 16 10.72 -14.31 54.04
N LYS A 17 11.05 -15.37 53.28
CA LYS A 17 11.62 -15.27 51.92
C LYS A 17 10.61 -14.75 50.89
N SER A 18 9.32 -15.06 51.08
CA SER A 18 8.26 -14.63 50.18
C SER A 18 7.99 -13.13 50.31
N GLN A 19 8.04 -12.59 51.53
CA GLN A 19 7.82 -11.16 51.78
C GLN A 19 8.91 -10.27 51.15
N VAL A 20 10.18 -10.70 51.16
CA VAL A 20 11.27 -9.94 50.54
C VAL A 20 11.12 -9.85 49.02
N ILE A 21 10.67 -10.92 48.37
CA ILE A 21 10.44 -10.94 46.92
C ILE A 21 9.30 -9.98 46.54
N PHE A 22 8.21 -9.95 47.31
CA PHE A 22 7.11 -9.01 47.07
C PHE A 22 7.56 -7.54 47.22
N LEU A 23 8.41 -7.24 48.19
CA LEU A 23 8.96 -5.89 48.37
C LEU A 23 9.85 -5.48 47.19
N LEU A 24 10.75 -6.36 46.74
CA LEU A 24 11.63 -6.09 45.59
C LEU A 24 10.83 -5.88 44.30
N LEU A 25 9.82 -6.71 44.03
CA LEU A 25 8.94 -6.57 42.86
C LEU A 25 8.13 -5.27 42.92
N SER A 26 7.67 -4.87 44.10
CA SER A 26 6.95 -3.60 44.26
C SER A 26 7.86 -2.39 44.01
N CYS A 27 9.09 -2.40 44.53
CA CYS A 27 10.08 -1.35 44.24
C CYS A 27 10.39 -1.27 42.75
N PHE A 28 10.59 -2.41 42.08
CA PHE A 28 10.87 -2.44 40.64
C PHE A 28 9.71 -1.87 39.83
N TYR A 29 8.47 -2.20 40.20
CA TYR A 29 7.27 -1.66 39.57
C TYR A 29 7.16 -0.14 39.75
N TRP A 30 7.44 0.39 40.94
CA TRP A 30 7.41 1.83 41.20
C TRP A 30 8.53 2.59 40.49
N VAL A 31 9.73 2.01 40.36
CA VAL A 31 10.83 2.59 39.57
C VAL A 31 10.46 2.64 38.09
N LEU A 32 9.92 1.55 37.53
CA LEU A 32 9.45 1.52 36.14
C LEU A 32 8.30 2.53 35.91
N ALA A 33 7.36 2.65 36.85
CA ALA A 33 6.28 3.62 36.76
C ALA A 33 6.76 5.08 36.80
N LEU A 34 7.81 5.37 37.59
CA LEU A 34 8.46 6.68 37.62
C LEU A 34 9.22 6.99 36.32
N CYS A 35 9.91 6.00 35.74
CA CYS A 35 10.57 6.16 34.44
C CYS A 35 9.59 6.45 33.30
N VAL A 36 8.39 5.85 33.32
CA VAL A 36 7.36 6.11 32.28
C VAL A 36 6.72 7.49 32.44
N LYS A 37 6.58 8.02 33.67
CA LYS A 37 5.94 9.32 33.92
C LYS A 37 6.86 10.54 33.72
N SER A 38 8.18 10.37 33.74
CA SER A 38 9.13 11.45 33.47
C SER A 38 9.49 11.63 31.98
N GLY A 39 8.77 10.95 31.08
CA GLY A 39 8.96 11.04 29.63
C GLY A 39 8.02 12.02 28.91
N SER A 40 7.32 12.91 29.61
CA SER A 40 6.45 13.93 29.00
C SER A 40 7.16 15.27 28.83
N GLY A 41 8.44 15.24 28.50
CA GLY A 41 9.09 16.34 27.79
C GLY A 41 8.82 16.15 26.31
N SER A 42 7.65 16.60 25.82
CA SER A 42 7.44 16.77 24.38
C SER A 42 8.39 17.86 23.90
N LEU A 43 9.63 17.51 23.61
CA LEU A 43 10.41 18.23 22.61
C LEU A 43 9.61 18.12 21.32
N ARG A 44 8.72 19.10 21.09
CA ARG A 44 8.24 19.41 19.76
C ARG A 44 9.46 19.86 18.98
N GLN A 45 10.18 18.89 18.44
CA GLN A 45 11.06 19.11 17.33
C GLN A 45 10.16 19.58 16.20
N THR A 46 10.03 20.90 16.04
CA THR A 46 9.57 21.50 14.79
C THR A 46 10.62 21.14 13.76
N ARG A 47 10.52 19.93 13.22
CA ARG A 47 11.17 19.58 11.97
C ARG A 47 10.52 20.50 10.94
N SER A 48 11.17 21.61 10.63
CA SER A 48 10.90 22.30 9.38
C SER A 48 11.20 21.28 8.30
N THR A 49 10.13 20.63 7.84
CA THR A 49 10.18 19.75 6.69
C THR A 49 10.29 20.71 5.53
N TRP A 50 11.50 20.89 5.01
CA TRP A 50 11.70 21.56 3.73
C TRP A 50 10.86 20.78 2.72
N SER A 51 9.69 21.33 2.38
CA SER A 51 8.76 20.72 1.42
C SER A 51 9.36 20.91 0.03
N MET A 52 10.35 20.10 -0.32
CA MET A 52 11.00 20.13 -1.62
C MET A 52 10.18 19.45 -2.72
N ASP A 53 9.10 18.76 -2.38
CA ASP A 53 8.35 17.93 -3.33
C ASP A 53 7.11 18.60 -3.95
N GLN A 54 6.90 19.90 -3.76
CA GLN A 54 5.80 20.58 -4.44
C GLN A 54 6.28 21.26 -5.73
N PRO A 55 5.65 20.95 -6.88
CA PRO A 55 6.02 21.58 -8.13
C PRO A 55 5.76 23.08 -8.04
N LYS A 56 6.73 23.89 -8.47
CA LYS A 56 6.61 25.36 -8.48
C LYS A 56 5.48 25.84 -9.40
N VAL A 57 5.13 25.04 -10.40
CA VAL A 57 4.05 25.32 -11.37
C VAL A 57 3.29 24.03 -11.63
N PHE A 58 1.96 24.10 -11.55
CA PHE A 58 1.06 23.03 -11.94
C PHE A 58 0.34 23.44 -13.23
N VAL A 59 0.44 22.61 -14.27
CA VAL A 59 -0.21 22.85 -15.56
C VAL A 59 -1.25 21.75 -15.78
N ASP A 60 -2.52 22.15 -15.90
CA ASP A 60 -3.59 21.22 -16.30
C ASP A 60 -3.65 21.17 -17.82
N TYR A 61 -3.03 20.16 -18.42
CA TYR A 61 -3.14 19.96 -19.85
C TYR A 61 -4.57 19.55 -20.23
N VAL A 62 -5.31 18.81 -19.41
CA VAL A 62 -6.60 18.21 -19.77
C VAL A 62 -7.73 19.25 -19.88
N ARG A 63 -7.86 20.13 -18.87
CA ARG A 63 -8.93 21.13 -18.75
C ARG A 63 -8.43 22.58 -18.73
N GLY A 64 -7.12 22.79 -18.75
CA GLY A 64 -6.53 24.13 -18.69
C GLY A 64 -6.50 24.84 -20.04
N PRO A 65 -5.90 26.04 -20.06
CA PRO A 65 -5.87 26.91 -21.24
C PRO A 65 -5.03 26.34 -22.40
N LEU A 66 -4.09 25.42 -22.11
CA LEU A 66 -3.25 24.76 -23.12
C LEU A 66 -3.87 23.48 -23.68
N LYS A 67 -5.16 23.24 -23.43
CA LYS A 67 -5.83 21.99 -23.84
C LYS A 67 -5.70 21.76 -25.34
N ASP A 68 -5.86 22.81 -26.12
CA ASP A 68 -5.90 22.75 -27.59
C ASP A 68 -4.51 22.83 -28.23
N ASP A 69 -3.47 23.12 -27.44
CA ASP A 69 -2.07 23.22 -27.89
C ASP A 69 -1.31 21.88 -27.79
N VAL A 70 -1.97 20.82 -27.31
CA VAL A 70 -1.35 19.51 -27.05
C VAL A 70 -2.06 18.41 -27.83
N ASN A 71 -1.30 17.69 -28.65
CA ASN A 71 -1.79 16.49 -29.34
C ASN A 71 -2.12 15.39 -28.32
N ARG A 72 -3.25 14.69 -28.51
CA ARG A 72 -3.68 13.60 -27.64
C ARG A 72 -4.05 12.37 -28.44
N PHE A 73 -3.54 11.25 -27.95
CA PHE A 73 -4.01 9.94 -28.36
C PHE A 73 -5.02 9.43 -27.35
N GLU A 74 -6.28 9.30 -27.78
CA GLU A 74 -7.33 8.60 -27.03
C GLU A 74 -7.49 7.23 -27.69
N GLY A 75 -6.92 6.20 -27.06
CA GLY A 75 -7.03 4.83 -27.57
C GLY A 75 -8.48 4.34 -27.61
N ASN A 76 -8.69 3.14 -28.15
CA ASN A 76 -10.03 2.67 -28.50
C ASN A 76 -10.90 2.24 -27.31
N ASP A 77 -10.32 2.07 -26.11
CA ASP A 77 -11.05 1.65 -24.91
C ASP A 77 -10.59 2.47 -23.71
N THR A 78 -11.57 2.98 -22.95
CA THR A 78 -11.36 3.90 -21.82
C THR A 78 -10.74 3.22 -20.60
N THR A 79 -10.73 1.88 -20.57
CA THR A 79 -10.16 1.08 -19.46
C THR A 79 -8.73 0.64 -19.72
N ASN A 80 -8.12 1.06 -20.84
CA ASN A 80 -6.77 0.66 -21.17
C ASN A 80 -5.76 1.37 -20.27
N ASN A 81 -4.98 0.61 -19.52
CA ASN A 81 -3.75 1.11 -18.94
C ASN A 81 -2.68 1.13 -20.04
N PHE A 82 -2.13 2.31 -20.30
CA PHE A 82 -1.09 2.48 -21.30
C PHE A 82 0.28 2.40 -20.67
N LYS A 83 1.18 1.66 -21.31
CA LYS A 83 2.60 1.61 -20.96
C LYS A 83 3.44 1.90 -22.20
N MET A 84 4.31 2.89 -22.10
CA MET A 84 5.31 3.13 -23.13
C MET A 84 6.29 1.95 -23.16
N ILE A 85 6.49 1.37 -24.34
CA ILE A 85 7.40 0.23 -24.52
C ILE A 85 8.71 0.73 -25.11
N ILE A 86 8.65 1.46 -26.22
CA ILE A 86 9.80 1.99 -26.95
C ILE A 86 9.45 3.38 -27.46
N GLU A 87 10.40 4.29 -27.32
CA GLU A 87 10.39 5.61 -27.95
C GLU A 87 11.56 5.67 -28.93
N ASP A 88 11.24 5.77 -30.23
CA ASP A 88 12.20 6.07 -31.29
C ASP A 88 11.88 7.47 -31.86
N LEU A 89 12.73 8.02 -32.72
CA LEU A 89 12.60 9.39 -33.25
C LEU A 89 11.28 9.64 -33.99
N ASN A 90 10.77 8.63 -34.68
CA ASN A 90 9.59 8.76 -35.56
C ASN A 90 8.38 7.96 -35.07
N ILE A 91 8.60 6.96 -34.22
CA ILE A 91 7.56 6.00 -33.83
C ILE A 91 7.59 5.82 -32.32
N LEU A 92 6.41 5.96 -31.72
CA LEU A 92 6.15 5.67 -30.32
C LEU A 92 5.33 4.38 -30.22
N ILE A 93 5.83 3.40 -29.46
CA ILE A 93 5.15 2.12 -29.26
C ILE A 93 4.53 2.10 -27.87
N ILE A 94 3.21 1.96 -27.82
CA ILE A 94 2.43 1.95 -26.58
C ILE A 94 1.71 0.61 -26.43
N GLY A 95 1.96 -0.08 -25.33
CA GLY A 95 1.21 -1.26 -24.90
C GLY A 95 -0.06 -0.85 -24.17
N ALA A 96 -1.16 -1.54 -24.47
CA ALA A 96 -2.46 -1.40 -23.85
C ALA A 96 -3.08 -2.79 -23.60
N THR A 97 -4.25 -2.83 -22.97
CA THR A 97 -5.02 -4.06 -22.79
C THR A 97 -5.32 -4.71 -24.14
N ASN A 98 -4.74 -5.89 -24.34
CA ASN A 98 -4.89 -6.74 -25.53
C ASN A 98 -4.47 -6.10 -26.87
N THR A 99 -3.78 -4.96 -26.85
CA THR A 99 -3.47 -4.19 -28.06
C THR A 99 -2.14 -3.47 -27.91
N ILE A 100 -1.34 -3.45 -28.98
CA ILE A 100 -0.13 -2.62 -29.08
C ILE A 100 -0.38 -1.59 -30.18
N TYR A 101 -0.19 -0.33 -29.84
CA TYR A 101 -0.35 0.82 -30.72
C TYR A 101 1.02 1.32 -31.19
N PHE A 102 1.08 1.68 -32.46
CA PHE A 102 2.21 2.36 -33.07
C PHE A 102 1.73 3.77 -33.43
N LEU A 103 2.35 4.79 -32.86
CA LEU A 103 2.00 6.19 -33.07
C LEU A 103 3.15 6.92 -33.77
N ASP A 104 2.87 7.86 -34.66
CA ASP A 104 3.90 8.81 -35.13
C ASP A 104 4.18 9.80 -33.99
N THR A 105 5.46 10.08 -33.73
CA THR A 105 5.88 10.99 -32.65
C THR A 105 5.51 12.45 -32.91
N ARG A 106 5.26 12.83 -34.16
CA ARG A 106 4.98 14.22 -34.56
C ARG A 106 3.57 14.67 -34.20
N ASP A 107 2.59 13.80 -34.41
CA ASP A 107 1.17 14.11 -34.25
C ASP A 107 0.44 13.15 -33.29
N LEU A 108 1.13 12.12 -32.79
CA LEU A 108 0.57 11.06 -31.95
C LEU A 108 -0.57 10.29 -32.62
N MET A 109 -0.64 10.30 -33.95
CA MET A 109 -1.64 9.58 -34.72
C MET A 109 -1.26 8.10 -34.84
N GLU A 110 -2.27 7.24 -34.68
CA GLU A 110 -2.10 5.79 -34.80
C GLU A 110 -1.85 5.37 -36.26
N ILE A 111 -0.77 4.61 -36.46
CA ILE A 111 -0.48 3.87 -37.69
C ILE A 111 -1.30 2.58 -37.67
N ARG A 112 -2.59 2.68 -38.05
CA ARG A 112 -3.59 1.60 -37.91
C ARG A 112 -3.18 0.26 -38.51
N ASP A 113 -2.42 0.31 -39.60
CA ASP A 113 -1.95 -0.83 -40.37
C ASP A 113 -0.97 -1.72 -39.56
N GLN A 114 -0.33 -1.13 -38.55
CA GLN A 114 0.67 -1.79 -37.70
C GLN A 114 0.11 -2.18 -36.33
N ARG A 115 -1.18 -1.97 -36.07
CA ARG A 115 -1.80 -2.33 -34.80
C ARG A 115 -1.75 -3.84 -34.57
N ILE A 116 -1.18 -4.24 -33.44
CA ILE A 116 -1.15 -5.65 -33.04
C ILE A 116 -2.24 -5.88 -32.02
N SER A 117 -3.15 -6.83 -32.29
CA SER A 117 -4.13 -7.30 -31.31
C SER A 117 -3.66 -8.61 -30.71
N TRP A 118 -3.51 -8.63 -29.39
CA TRP A 118 -3.08 -9.78 -28.61
C TRP A 118 -4.12 -10.10 -27.55
N ARG A 119 -5.18 -10.82 -27.92
CA ARG A 119 -6.21 -11.25 -26.97
C ARG A 119 -5.83 -12.61 -26.36
N PRO A 120 -6.03 -12.81 -25.05
CA PRO A 120 -5.82 -14.12 -24.43
C PRO A 120 -6.80 -15.15 -25.01
N GLU A 121 -6.37 -16.40 -25.05
CA GLU A 121 -7.26 -17.50 -25.40
C GLU A 121 -8.38 -17.67 -24.37
N LYS A 122 -9.55 -18.13 -24.82
CA LYS A 122 -10.73 -18.31 -23.97
C LYS A 122 -10.45 -19.19 -22.74
N LYS A 123 -9.67 -20.26 -22.90
CA LYS A 123 -9.30 -21.17 -21.81
C LYS A 123 -8.44 -20.48 -20.74
N ALA A 124 -7.48 -19.64 -21.16
CA ALA A 124 -6.65 -18.87 -20.25
C ALA A 124 -7.48 -17.83 -19.49
N PHE A 125 -8.44 -17.20 -20.18
CA PHE A 125 -9.39 -16.29 -19.59
C PHE A 125 -10.28 -16.96 -18.53
N GLU A 126 -10.87 -18.12 -18.85
CA GLU A 126 -11.70 -18.89 -17.91
C GLU A 126 -10.92 -19.34 -16.68
N MET A 127 -9.67 -19.79 -16.87
CA MET A 127 -8.81 -20.19 -15.75
C MET A 127 -8.50 -19.02 -14.81
N CYS A 128 -8.32 -17.82 -15.35
CA CYS A 128 -8.11 -16.62 -14.56
C CYS A 128 -9.32 -16.27 -13.69
N LEU A 129 -10.53 -16.39 -14.26
CA LEU A 129 -11.77 -16.21 -13.50
C LEU A 129 -11.91 -17.21 -12.36
N VAL A 130 -11.54 -18.48 -12.57
CA VAL A 130 -11.54 -19.51 -11.52
C VAL A 130 -10.56 -19.17 -10.39
N LYS A 131 -9.45 -18.48 -10.70
CA LYS A 131 -8.47 -18.02 -9.70
C LYS A 131 -8.95 -16.81 -8.89
N GLY A 132 -10.10 -16.25 -9.22
CA GLY A 132 -10.71 -15.15 -8.48
C GLY A 132 -10.31 -13.76 -8.98
N GLU A 133 -9.57 -13.65 -10.08
CA GLU A 133 -9.21 -12.35 -10.65
C GLU A 133 -10.38 -11.73 -11.41
N ASN A 134 -10.54 -10.42 -11.29
CA ASN A 134 -11.65 -9.71 -11.89
C ASN A 134 -11.37 -9.40 -13.38
N ARG A 135 -12.43 -9.13 -14.15
CA ARG A 135 -12.33 -8.87 -15.60
C ARG A 135 -11.57 -7.58 -15.96
N GLY A 136 -11.16 -6.76 -14.99
CA GLY A 136 -10.54 -5.45 -15.21
C GLY A 136 -9.02 -5.44 -15.21
N GLU A 137 -8.35 -6.50 -14.73
CA GLU A 137 -6.90 -6.49 -14.49
C GLU A 137 -6.06 -7.06 -15.65
N TRP A 138 -6.58 -7.04 -16.87
CA TRP A 138 -5.84 -7.51 -18.06
C TRP A 138 -5.00 -6.37 -18.63
N SER A 139 -3.81 -6.12 -18.07
CA SER A 139 -2.82 -5.20 -18.67
C SER A 139 -1.51 -5.96 -18.89
N ILE A 140 -0.95 -5.89 -20.11
CA ILE A 140 0.37 -6.45 -20.45
C ILE A 140 1.45 -5.43 -20.08
#